data_AF-A0A2E0M6Q3-F1
#
_entry.id   AF-A0A2E0M6Q3-F1
#
_cell.length_a   1.000
_cell.length_b   1.000
_cell.length_c   1.000
_cell.angle_alpha   90.00
_cell.angle_beta   90.00
_cell.angle_gamma   90.00
#
_symmetry.space_group_name_H-M   'P 1'
#
loop_
_entity.id
_entity.type
_entity.pdbx_description
1 polymer ?
#
loop_
_entity_poly.entity_id
_entity_poly.type
_entity_poly.pdbx_seq_one_letter_code
_entity_poly.pdbx_strand_id
1 'polypeptide(L)'
;MNIREKLSKIQHEFKAKKSRYNSFGKYNFRSAEDILEALKPINEKYDVSFTVAEGISEKANHIPLPIIESTATIVDNKSGDKLFATSIVGVDMEQKGMQMPQRFGAASSYGKKYALGNLLLIDDTADADATNTHGKGNVVSSSDFKKTEKPIINKDNLEQAKKFLSNGGLMKTLEDKYTITSDAREELING
;
A
#
# COMPACT_ATOMS: atom_id res chain seq x y z
N MET A 1 24.85 -1.84 -23.84
CA MET A 1 24.61 -1.15 -22.55
C MET A 1 25.39 -1.88 -21.48
N ASN A 2 26.08 -1.15 -20.61
CA ASN A 2 26.69 -1.73 -19.40
C ASN A 2 25.63 -1.92 -18.29
N ILE A 3 25.98 -2.62 -17.21
CA ILE A 3 25.05 -2.92 -16.12
C ILE A 3 24.47 -1.68 -15.44
N ARG A 4 25.21 -0.57 -15.34
CA ARG A 4 24.73 0.69 -14.73
C ARG A 4 23.65 1.32 -15.60
N GLU A 5 23.84 1.33 -16.91
CA GLU A 5 22.85 1.83 -17.87
C GLU A 5 21.60 0.93 -17.88
N LYS A 6 21.77 -0.40 -17.81
CA LYS A 6 20.66 -1.35 -17.67
C LYS A 6 19.88 -1.09 -16.40
N LEU A 7 20.55 -1.03 -15.24
CA LEU A 7 19.92 -0.76 -13.95
C LEU A 7 19.18 0.59 -13.95
N SER A 8 19.77 1.65 -14.50
CA SER A 8 19.13 2.96 -14.58
C SER A 8 17.81 2.92 -15.38
N LYS A 9 17.79 2.21 -16.53
CA LYS A 9 16.55 2.04 -17.29
C LYS A 9 15.52 1.19 -16.54
N ILE A 10 15.97 0.11 -15.90
CA ILE A 10 15.10 -0.75 -15.07
C ILE A 10 14.46 0.06 -13.95
N GLN A 11 15.23 0.85 -13.19
CA GLN A 11 14.74 1.70 -12.11
C GLN A 11 13.70 2.72 -12.61
N HIS A 12 13.84 3.21 -13.84
CA HIS A 12 12.89 4.15 -14.44
C HIS A 12 11.55 3.49 -14.84
N GLU A 13 11.58 2.28 -15.41
CA GLU A 13 10.37 1.65 -15.97
C GLU A 13 9.70 0.64 -15.04
N PHE A 14 10.43 0.09 -14.08
CA PHE A 14 9.95 -0.97 -13.22
C PHE A 14 8.82 -0.48 -12.31
N LYS A 15 7.70 -1.20 -12.31
CA LYS A 15 6.57 -0.94 -11.42
C LYS A 15 6.05 -2.25 -10.84
N ALA A 16 6.14 -2.38 -9.52
CA ALA A 16 5.51 -3.47 -8.78
C ALA A 16 4.22 -2.98 -8.10
N LYS A 17 3.08 -3.59 -8.44
CA LYS A 17 1.79 -3.27 -7.81
C LYS A 17 1.79 -3.70 -6.34
N LYS A 18 1.16 -2.90 -5.48
CA LYS A 18 0.85 -3.29 -4.10
C LYS A 18 -0.35 -4.26 -4.16
N SER A 19 -0.10 -5.56 -4.16
CA SER A 19 -1.10 -6.64 -4.34
C SER A 19 -1.60 -7.22 -3.01
N ARG A 20 -0.94 -6.90 -1.90
CA ARG A 20 -1.21 -7.50 -0.58
C ARG A 20 -1.73 -6.44 0.38
N TYR A 21 -2.64 -6.82 1.26
CA TYR A 21 -3.21 -5.93 2.28
C TYR A 21 -2.76 -6.36 3.68
N ASN A 22 -2.23 -5.42 4.46
CA ASN A 22 -1.95 -5.60 5.88
C ASN A 22 -3.16 -5.15 6.68
N SER A 23 -3.89 -6.08 7.28
CA SER A 23 -5.11 -5.78 8.05
C SER A 23 -4.84 -5.08 9.39
N PHE A 24 -3.65 -5.25 9.97
CA PHE A 24 -3.28 -4.65 11.24
C PHE A 24 -2.96 -3.16 11.06
N GLY A 25 -2.08 -2.83 10.11
CA GLY A 25 -1.70 -1.46 9.78
C GLY A 25 -2.63 -0.77 8.78
N LYS A 26 -3.59 -1.50 8.20
CA LYS A 26 -4.56 -1.02 7.21
C LYS A 26 -3.93 -0.36 5.98
N TYR A 27 -2.92 -1.00 5.40
CA TYR A 27 -2.25 -0.50 4.21
C TYR A 27 -1.99 -1.60 3.19
N ASN A 28 -1.94 -1.22 1.90
CA ASN A 28 -1.50 -2.10 0.83
C ASN A 28 0.03 -2.10 0.72
N PHE A 29 0.61 -3.25 0.42
CA PHE A 29 2.04 -3.44 0.24
C PHE A 29 2.32 -4.48 -0.85
N ARG A 30 3.60 -4.59 -1.19
CA ARG A 30 4.17 -5.59 -2.10
C ARG A 30 5.21 -6.39 -1.31
N SER A 31 5.23 -7.70 -1.46
CA SER A 31 6.27 -8.55 -0.88
C SER A 31 7.50 -8.62 -1.78
N ALA A 32 8.57 -9.24 -1.29
CA ALA A 32 9.74 -9.54 -2.12
C ALA A 32 9.34 -10.42 -3.32
N GLU A 33 8.45 -11.37 -3.12
CA GLU A 33 7.94 -12.26 -4.17
C GLU A 33 7.16 -11.49 -5.24
N ASP A 34 6.33 -10.50 -4.86
CA ASP A 34 5.65 -9.63 -5.83
C ASP A 34 6.65 -8.85 -6.70
N ILE A 35 7.74 -8.35 -6.10
CA ILE A 35 8.80 -7.63 -6.82
C ILE A 35 9.54 -8.58 -7.76
N LEU A 36 9.93 -9.77 -7.28
CA LEU A 36 10.65 -10.77 -8.08
C LEU A 36 9.82 -11.29 -9.25
N GLU A 37 8.51 -11.49 -9.05
CA GLU A 37 7.60 -11.89 -10.13
C GLU A 37 7.51 -10.80 -11.21
N ALA A 38 7.37 -9.54 -10.80
CA ALA A 38 7.32 -8.40 -11.72
C ALA A 38 8.65 -8.19 -12.49
N LEU A 39 9.78 -8.65 -11.96
CA LEU A 39 11.09 -8.55 -12.62
C LEU A 39 11.28 -9.57 -13.74
N LYS A 40 10.55 -10.69 -13.78
CA LYS A 40 10.74 -11.73 -14.80
C LYS A 40 10.76 -11.19 -16.24
N PRO A 41 9.77 -10.39 -16.71
CA PRO A 41 9.81 -9.82 -18.06
C PRO A 41 10.92 -8.78 -18.26
N ILE A 42 11.34 -8.08 -17.19
CA ILE A 42 12.41 -7.09 -17.23
C ILE A 42 13.78 -7.77 -17.39
N ASN A 43 13.96 -8.91 -16.73
CA ASN A 43 15.17 -9.73 -16.82
C ASN A 43 15.44 -10.17 -18.26
N GLU A 44 14.40 -10.66 -18.94
CA GLU A 44 14.47 -11.03 -20.35
C GLU A 44 14.77 -9.81 -21.24
N LYS A 45 14.07 -8.69 -21.03
CA LYS A 45 14.23 -7.47 -21.83
C LYS A 45 15.64 -6.88 -21.77
N TYR A 46 16.29 -6.88 -20.61
CA TYR A 46 17.62 -6.29 -20.43
C TYR A 46 18.77 -7.30 -20.41
N ASP A 47 18.48 -8.59 -20.56
CA ASP A 47 19.44 -9.67 -20.42
C ASP A 47 20.23 -9.56 -19.09
N VAL A 48 19.46 -9.60 -17.99
CA VAL A 48 19.97 -9.55 -16.61
C VAL A 48 19.28 -10.61 -15.76
N SER A 49 19.85 -10.89 -14.60
CA SER A 49 19.20 -11.72 -13.57
C SER A 49 19.32 -11.06 -12.20
N PHE A 50 18.33 -11.30 -11.35
CA PHE A 50 18.34 -10.82 -9.96
C PHE A 50 18.45 -12.00 -9.00
N THR A 51 19.26 -11.85 -7.97
CA THR A 51 19.38 -12.81 -6.87
C THR A 51 19.27 -12.09 -5.53
N VAL A 52 18.87 -12.82 -4.50
CA VAL A 52 18.85 -12.31 -3.13
C VAL A 52 19.54 -13.34 -2.23
N ALA A 53 20.56 -12.90 -1.51
CA ALA A 53 21.25 -13.70 -0.51
C ALA A 53 21.02 -13.10 0.88
N GLU A 54 21.00 -13.95 1.90
CA GLU A 54 20.81 -13.52 3.28
C GLU A 54 21.78 -14.22 4.22
N GLY A 55 22.14 -13.55 5.30
CA GLY A 55 22.96 -14.11 6.37
C GLY A 55 22.67 -13.41 7.69
N ILE A 56 23.11 -14.02 8.79
CA ILE A 56 23.14 -13.35 10.09
C ILE A 56 24.31 -12.36 10.09
N SER A 57 24.04 -11.11 10.47
CA SER A 57 25.06 -10.07 10.47
C SER A 57 26.00 -10.23 11.67
N GLU A 58 27.23 -10.65 11.41
CA GLU A 58 28.29 -10.73 12.42
C GLU A 58 28.81 -9.35 12.86
N LYS A 59 28.51 -8.30 12.09
CA LYS A 59 28.89 -6.92 12.43
C LYS A 59 28.09 -6.36 13.60
N ALA A 60 26.99 -7.03 13.95
CA ALA A 60 26.08 -6.65 15.02
C ALA A 60 26.28 -7.46 16.30
N ASN A 61 27.42 -8.14 16.48
CA ASN A 61 27.67 -9.02 17.64
C ASN A 61 27.59 -8.33 19.02
N HIS A 62 27.58 -6.99 19.06
CA HIS A 62 27.38 -6.20 20.28
C HIS A 62 25.91 -5.89 20.59
N ILE A 63 25.00 -6.21 19.68
CA ILE A 63 23.56 -6.01 19.82
C ILE A 63 22.95 -7.35 20.23
N PRO A 64 22.21 -7.43 21.35
CA PRO A 64 21.63 -8.69 21.85
C PRO A 64 20.44 -9.19 21.02
N LEU A 65 20.32 -8.76 19.77
CA LEU A 65 19.23 -9.07 18.85
C LEU A 65 19.83 -9.68 17.57
N PRO A 66 19.35 -10.86 17.10
CA PRO A 66 19.77 -11.37 15.81
C PRO A 66 19.40 -10.39 14.69
N ILE A 67 20.35 -10.07 13.83
CA ILE A 67 20.14 -9.20 12.67
C ILE A 67 20.33 -10.03 11.41
N ILE A 68 19.34 -9.98 10.51
CA ILE A 68 19.45 -10.53 9.16
C ILE A 68 19.93 -9.41 8.24
N GLU A 69 21.01 -9.67 7.51
CA GLU A 69 21.48 -8.85 6.39
C GLU A 69 21.05 -9.52 5.08
N SER A 70 20.27 -8.81 4.27
CA SER A 70 19.79 -9.28 2.97
C SER A 70 20.40 -8.45 1.85
N THR A 71 20.92 -9.10 0.81
CA THR A 71 21.61 -8.47 -0.31
C THR A 71 20.91 -8.84 -1.61
N ALA A 72 20.31 -7.86 -2.28
CA ALA A 72 19.79 -8.01 -3.63
C ALA A 72 20.91 -7.68 -4.63
N THR A 73 21.09 -8.52 -5.64
CA THR A 73 22.12 -8.36 -6.68
C THR A 73 21.48 -8.43 -8.04
N ILE A 74 21.82 -7.47 -8.92
CA ILE A 74 21.60 -7.57 -10.37
C ILE A 74 22.89 -8.06 -11.02
N VAL A 75 22.77 -9.01 -11.94
CA VAL A 75 23.87 -9.57 -12.73
C VAL A 75 23.59 -9.34 -14.21
N ASP A 76 24.56 -8.79 -14.93
CA ASP A 76 24.52 -8.77 -16.40
C ASP A 76 24.85 -10.16 -16.91
N ASN A 77 23.92 -10.82 -17.61
CA ASN A 77 24.12 -12.21 -18.03
C ASN A 77 25.21 -12.34 -19.09
N LYS A 78 25.54 -11.26 -19.81
CA LYS A 78 26.54 -11.26 -20.88
C LYS A 78 27.95 -11.02 -20.36
N SER A 79 28.14 -10.02 -19.49
CA SER A 79 29.47 -9.69 -18.96
C SER A 79 29.79 -10.36 -17.62
N GLY A 80 28.77 -10.77 -16.86
CA GLY A 80 28.91 -11.25 -15.49
C GLY A 80 29.10 -10.13 -14.46
N ASP A 81 29.07 -8.86 -14.88
CA ASP A 81 29.14 -7.71 -13.99
C ASP A 81 27.98 -7.71 -12.99
N LYS A 82 28.20 -7.12 -11.82
CA LYS A 82 27.22 -7.13 -10.72
C LYS A 82 27.11 -5.77 -10.04
N LEU A 83 25.90 -5.44 -9.62
CA LEU A 83 25.62 -4.36 -8.66
C LEU A 83 24.70 -4.90 -7.57
N PHE A 84 24.82 -4.37 -6.37
CA PHE A 84 24.05 -4.87 -5.24
C PHE A 84 23.62 -3.73 -4.31
N ALA A 85 22.56 -3.98 -3.56
CA ALA A 85 22.16 -3.17 -2.43
C ALA A 85 21.77 -4.09 -1.27
N THR A 86 22.00 -3.63 -0.06
CA THR A 86 21.74 -4.39 1.16
C THR A 86 20.62 -3.76 1.98
N SER A 87 20.03 -4.55 2.87
CA SER A 87 19.22 -4.07 3.97
C SER A 87 19.49 -4.89 5.22
N ILE A 88 19.17 -4.34 6.38
CA ILE A 88 19.35 -4.98 7.68
C ILE A 88 18.01 -4.97 8.43
N VAL A 89 17.64 -6.10 9.01
CA VAL A 89 16.40 -6.25 9.77
C VAL A 89 16.66 -7.04 11.05
N GLY A 90 16.25 -6.47 12.18
CA GLY A 90 16.29 -7.17 13.48
C GLY A 90 15.19 -8.23 13.57
N VAL A 91 15.51 -9.38 14.17
CA VAL A 91 14.54 -10.44 14.46
C VAL A 91 13.97 -10.21 15.85
N ASP A 92 12.67 -9.91 15.95
CA ASP A 92 11.99 -9.81 17.25
C ASP A 92 11.85 -11.19 17.90
N MET A 93 12.69 -11.43 18.90
CA MET A 93 12.75 -12.68 19.68
C MET A 93 11.67 -12.78 20.76
N GLU A 94 10.88 -11.73 20.97
CA GLU A 94 9.82 -11.68 21.99
C GLU A 94 8.42 -11.55 21.37
N GLN A 95 8.33 -11.41 20.04
CA GLN A 95 7.07 -11.31 19.30
C GLN A 95 6.08 -12.42 19.69
N LYS A 96 5.00 -12.03 20.38
CA LYS A 96 3.95 -12.95 20.85
C LYS A 96 3.18 -13.54 19.67
N GLY A 97 2.81 -14.81 19.80
CA GLY A 97 2.00 -15.53 18.81
C GLY A 97 2.75 -16.06 17.59
N MET A 98 4.07 -15.83 17.48
CA MET A 98 4.90 -16.39 16.40
C MET A 98 5.89 -17.42 16.94
N GLN A 99 5.99 -18.56 16.26
CA GLN A 99 7.05 -19.55 16.52
C GLN A 99 8.39 -19.07 15.96
N MET A 100 9.50 -19.61 16.46
CA MET A 100 10.86 -19.21 16.05
C MET A 100 11.07 -19.18 14.51
N PRO A 101 10.70 -20.21 13.73
CA PRO A 101 10.84 -20.15 12.27
C PRO A 101 10.02 -19.01 11.63
N GLN A 102 8.86 -18.67 12.19
CA GLN A 102 8.00 -17.60 11.68
C GLN A 102 8.59 -16.22 11.96
N ARG A 103 9.26 -16.04 13.10
CA ARG A 103 9.96 -14.78 13.44
C ARG A 103 11.09 -14.50 12.46
N PHE A 104 11.93 -15.49 12.21
CA PHE A 104 12.99 -15.40 11.20
C PHE A 104 12.43 -15.25 9.79
N GLY A 105 11.36 -15.98 9.46
CA GLY A 105 10.67 -15.85 8.17
C GLY A 105 10.13 -14.45 7.93
N ALA A 106 9.48 -13.84 8.93
CA ALA A 106 8.98 -12.48 8.85
C ALA A 106 10.11 -11.46 8.64
N ALA A 107 11.18 -11.54 9.44
CA ALA A 107 12.34 -10.67 9.30
C ALA A 107 13.02 -10.82 7.93
N SER A 108 13.20 -12.05 7.47
CA SER A 108 13.73 -12.37 6.13
C SER A 108 12.87 -11.77 5.01
N SER A 109 11.54 -11.92 5.07
CA SER A 109 10.65 -11.32 4.07
C SER A 109 10.80 -9.79 4.01
N TYR A 110 10.95 -9.11 5.15
CA TYR A 110 11.23 -7.67 5.17
C TYR A 110 12.61 -7.32 4.60
N GLY A 111 13.64 -8.07 4.99
CA GLY A 111 15.01 -7.84 4.52
C GLY A 111 15.14 -8.01 3.01
N LYS A 112 14.61 -9.11 2.45
CA LYS A 112 14.57 -9.29 0.98
C LYS A 112 13.84 -8.16 0.27
N LYS A 113 12.68 -7.74 0.80
CA LYS A 113 11.87 -6.65 0.22
C LYS A 113 12.66 -5.34 0.19
N TYR A 114 13.29 -4.95 1.31
CA TYR A 114 14.03 -3.69 1.38
C TYR A 114 15.34 -3.72 0.60
N ALA A 115 16.04 -4.85 0.54
CA ALA A 115 17.23 -4.97 -0.29
C ALA A 115 16.89 -4.79 -1.78
N LEU A 116 15.81 -5.41 -2.25
CA LEU A 116 15.29 -5.21 -3.61
C LEU A 116 14.83 -3.77 -3.82
N GLY A 117 14.11 -3.20 -2.85
CA GLY A 117 13.67 -1.81 -2.88
C GLY A 117 14.82 -0.81 -3.00
N ASN A 118 15.89 -1.00 -2.23
CA ASN A 118 17.09 -0.17 -2.27
C ASN A 118 17.81 -0.28 -3.63
N LEU A 119 17.90 -1.48 -4.21
CA LEU A 119 18.53 -1.69 -5.51
C LEU A 119 17.71 -1.07 -6.65
N LEU A 120 16.39 -1.20 -6.60
CA LEU A 120 15.47 -0.80 -7.67
C LEU A 120 14.87 0.60 -7.48
N LEU A 121 15.24 1.29 -6.39
CA LEU A 121 14.67 2.58 -6.00
C LEU A 121 13.14 2.56 -5.91
N ILE A 122 12.60 1.45 -5.40
CA ILE A 122 11.16 1.30 -5.23
C ILE A 122 10.74 2.14 -4.03
N ASP A 123 9.99 3.19 -4.31
CA ASP A 123 9.35 3.96 -3.26
C ASP A 123 8.17 3.18 -2.67
N ASP A 124 8.30 2.84 -1.39
CA ASP A 124 7.22 2.24 -0.60
C ASP A 124 6.32 3.31 0.03
N THR A 125 6.76 4.58 0.03
CA THR A 125 5.88 5.71 0.34
C THR A 125 4.83 5.79 -0.77
N ALA A 126 3.60 5.43 -0.41
CA ALA A 126 2.51 6.13 -1.04
C ALA A 126 2.67 7.55 -0.52
N ASP A 127 3.01 8.48 -1.39
CA ASP A 127 2.79 9.88 -1.08
C ASP A 127 1.33 10.02 -0.68
N ALA A 128 1.07 10.17 0.62
CA ALA A 128 -0.27 10.41 1.14
C ALA A 128 -0.81 11.75 0.63
N ASP A 129 0.06 12.59 0.03
CA ASP A 129 -0.29 13.83 -0.64
C ASP A 129 -0.53 13.68 -2.15
N ALA A 130 -0.31 12.51 -2.76
CA ALA A 130 -0.71 12.25 -4.16
C ALA A 130 -2.23 12.06 -4.34
N THR A 131 -3.02 12.33 -3.30
CA THR A 131 -4.47 12.55 -3.38
C THR A 131 -4.88 14.00 -3.10
N ASN A 132 -3.94 14.96 -2.99
CA ASN A 132 -4.25 16.39 -3.10
C ASN A 132 -4.62 16.74 -4.54
N THR A 133 -5.78 16.24 -4.97
CA THR A 133 -6.60 16.97 -5.93
C THR A 133 -7.01 18.29 -5.26
N HIS A 134 -6.19 19.32 -5.44
CA HIS A 134 -6.60 20.72 -5.25
C HIS A 134 -7.64 21.11 -6.32
N GLY A 135 -8.72 20.35 -6.39
CA GLY A 135 -9.73 20.43 -7.45
C GLY A 135 -10.81 19.38 -7.22
N LYS A 136 -11.74 19.69 -6.32
CA LYS A 136 -13.14 19.20 -6.26
C LYS A 136 -13.40 17.81 -6.87
N GLY A 137 -13.44 16.78 -6.02
CA GLY A 137 -14.05 15.50 -6.39
C GLY A 137 -13.74 14.38 -5.42
N ASN A 138 -14.47 14.32 -4.30
CA ASN A 138 -14.57 13.09 -3.51
C ASN A 138 -15.19 12.00 -4.38
N VAL A 139 -14.37 11.21 -5.06
CA VAL A 139 -14.77 9.89 -5.56
C VAL A 139 -14.19 8.87 -4.59
N VAL A 140 -15.01 8.52 -3.60
CA VAL A 140 -14.75 7.39 -2.72
C VAL A 140 -14.91 6.14 -3.58
N SER A 141 -13.78 5.52 -3.95
CA SER A 141 -13.75 4.21 -4.60
C SER A 141 -14.50 3.22 -3.72
N SER A 142 -15.57 2.70 -4.29
CA SER A 142 -16.58 1.88 -3.62
C SER A 142 -16.21 0.42 -3.70
N SER A 143 -15.59 -0.10 -2.64
CA SER A 143 -15.61 -1.53 -2.34
C SER A 143 -15.31 -1.68 -0.84
N ASP A 144 -16.29 -2.20 -0.10
CA ASP A 144 -16.22 -2.55 1.33
C ASP A 144 -16.68 -1.50 2.36
N PHE A 145 -17.86 -0.92 2.15
CA PHE A 145 -18.63 -0.37 3.27
C PHE A 145 -19.83 -1.25 3.60
N LYS A 146 -19.83 -1.77 4.83
CA LYS A 146 -21.05 -2.19 5.54
C LYS A 146 -22.11 -1.10 5.32
N LYS A 147 -23.28 -1.52 4.83
CA LYS A 147 -24.45 -0.67 4.59
C LYS A 147 -24.90 -0.08 5.93
N THR A 148 -24.33 1.04 6.36
CA THR A 148 -24.93 1.87 7.41
C THR A 148 -26.11 2.55 6.75
N GLU A 149 -27.32 2.13 7.13
CA GLU A 149 -28.55 2.71 6.61
C GLU A 149 -28.53 4.23 6.84
N LYS A 150 -28.91 4.99 5.79
CA LYS A 150 -29.03 6.43 5.92
C LYS A 150 -30.04 6.74 7.03
N PRO A 151 -29.77 7.67 7.95
CA PRO A 151 -30.73 8.09 8.95
C PRO A 151 -32.04 8.51 8.30
N ILE A 152 -33.17 8.19 8.94
CA ILE A 152 -34.51 8.37 8.38
C ILE A 152 -35.07 9.74 8.79
N ILE A 153 -35.59 10.49 7.82
CA ILE A 153 -36.44 11.66 8.08
C ILE A 153 -37.90 11.21 8.08
N ASN A 154 -38.59 11.42 9.20
CA ASN A 154 -39.99 11.13 9.44
C ASN A 154 -40.68 12.37 10.05
N LYS A 155 -41.93 12.24 10.49
CA LYS A 155 -42.68 13.39 11.06
C LYS A 155 -42.06 13.95 12.34
N ASP A 156 -41.30 13.15 13.08
CA ASP A 156 -40.72 13.56 14.38
C ASP A 156 -39.51 14.49 14.23
N ASN A 157 -38.84 14.49 13.06
CA ASN A 157 -37.65 15.30 12.79
C ASN A 157 -37.77 16.21 11.56
N LEU A 158 -39.00 16.40 11.07
CA LEU A 158 -39.33 17.15 9.86
C LEU A 158 -38.98 18.65 9.95
N GLU A 159 -39.10 19.25 11.14
CA GLU A 159 -38.82 20.66 11.39
C GLU A 159 -37.39 21.06 10.99
N GLN A 160 -36.42 20.18 11.21
CA GLN A 160 -35.03 20.44 10.84
C GLN A 160 -34.81 20.39 9.33
N ALA A 161 -35.53 19.50 8.63
CA ALA A 161 -35.51 19.42 7.17
C ALA A 161 -36.15 20.66 6.53
N LYS A 162 -37.30 21.13 7.05
CA LYS A 162 -37.95 22.38 6.62
C LYS A 162 -37.05 23.60 6.86
N LYS A 163 -36.38 23.66 8.01
CA LYS A 163 -35.41 24.72 8.32
C LYS A 163 -34.21 24.69 7.38
N PHE A 164 -33.73 23.52 6.97
CA PHE A 164 -32.65 23.42 5.99
C PHE A 164 -33.06 23.94 4.62
N LEU A 165 -34.25 23.57 4.12
CA LEU A 165 -34.75 24.04 2.83
C LEU A 165 -35.02 25.55 2.82
N SER A 166 -35.63 26.10 3.87
CA SER A 166 -35.88 27.55 3.98
C SER A 166 -34.60 28.39 4.04
N ASN A 167 -33.49 27.83 4.53
CA ASN A 167 -32.18 28.49 4.51
C ASN A 167 -31.42 28.32 3.18
N GLY A 168 -32.11 27.92 2.10
CA GLY A 168 -31.54 27.74 0.76
C GLY A 168 -30.91 26.37 0.51
N GLY A 169 -31.15 25.40 1.39
CA GLY A 169 -30.76 24.01 1.18
C GLY A 169 -31.55 23.36 0.03
N LEU A 170 -30.91 22.43 -0.69
CA LEU A 170 -31.55 21.70 -1.79
C LEU A 170 -32.17 20.39 -1.31
N MET A 171 -33.38 20.06 -1.79
CA MET A 171 -34.04 18.78 -1.49
C MET A 171 -33.18 17.57 -1.90
N LYS A 172 -32.45 17.70 -3.00
CA LYS A 172 -31.47 16.71 -3.46
C LYS A 172 -30.43 16.38 -2.38
N THR A 173 -29.96 17.39 -1.63
CA THR A 173 -29.00 17.19 -0.54
C THR A 173 -29.60 16.41 0.64
N LEU A 174 -30.91 16.53 0.87
CA LEU A 174 -31.60 15.73 1.89
C LEU A 174 -31.78 14.27 1.43
N GLU A 175 -32.22 14.04 0.19
CA GLU A 175 -32.37 12.69 -0.38
C GLU A 175 -31.01 11.95 -0.49
N ASP A 176 -29.93 12.70 -0.74
CA ASP A 176 -28.58 12.14 -0.80
C ASP A 176 -28.07 11.69 0.58
N LYS A 177 -28.46 12.36 1.66
CA LYS A 177 -27.96 12.10 3.02
C LYS A 177 -28.90 11.28 3.91
N TYR A 178 -30.20 11.33 3.65
CA TYR A 178 -31.24 10.72 4.49
C TYR A 178 -32.18 9.87 3.66
N THR A 179 -32.80 8.87 4.31
CA THR A 179 -33.96 8.17 3.73
C THR A 179 -35.20 8.92 4.17
N ILE A 180 -35.93 9.56 3.24
CA ILE A 180 -37.12 10.34 3.57
C ILE A 180 -38.35 9.45 3.36
N THR A 181 -39.21 9.31 4.37
CA THR A 181 -40.46 8.56 4.22
C THR A 181 -41.42 9.30 3.27
N SER A 182 -42.30 8.56 2.59
CA SER A 182 -43.24 9.15 1.63
C SER A 182 -44.07 10.30 2.23
N ASP A 183 -44.58 10.11 3.46
CA ASP A 183 -45.35 11.13 4.18
C ASP A 183 -44.54 12.39 4.50
N ALA A 184 -43.27 12.23 4.90
CA ALA A 184 -42.38 13.36 5.17
C ALA A 184 -42.00 14.10 3.89
N ARG A 185 -41.88 13.38 2.77
CA ARG A 185 -41.57 13.96 1.47
C ARG A 185 -42.73 14.81 0.94
N GLU A 186 -43.97 14.35 1.08
CA GLU A 186 -45.15 15.14 0.70
C GLU A 186 -45.25 16.45 1.51
N GLU A 187 -45.00 16.40 2.81
CA GLU A 187 -45.02 17.60 3.66
C GLU A 187 -43.84 18.57 3.41
N LEU A 188 -42.73 18.11 2.82
CA LEU A 188 -41.59 18.96 2.42
C LEU A 188 -41.78 19.60 1.04
N ILE A 189 -42.65 19.03 0.19
CA ILE A 189 -42.93 19.55 -1.14
C ILE A 189 -44.14 20.50 -1.11
N ASN A 190 -45.12 20.24 -0.25
CA ASN A 190 -46.40 20.96 -0.21
C ASN A 190 -46.51 22.02 0.90
N GLY A 191 -45.49 22.19 1.76
CA GLY A 191 -45.48 23.14 2.87
C GLY A 191 -44.28 24.08 2.82
#